data_AF-L8Y3A2-F1
#
_entry.id   AF-L8Y3A2-F1
#
_cell.length_a   1.000
_cell.length_b   1.000
_cell.length_c   1.000
_cell.angle_alpha   90.00
_cell.angle_beta   90.00
_cell.angle_gamma   90.00
#
_symmetry.space_group_name_H-M   'P 1'
#
loop_
_entity.id
_entity.type
_entity.pdbx_description
1 polymer ?
#
loop_
_entity_poly.entity_id
_entity_poly.type
_entity_poly.pdbx_seq_one_letter_code
_entity_poly.pdbx_strand_id
1 'polypeptide(L)'
;SFELFADKVPKTAENFHALSTGEKEFGYKGSCFHRIIPEFMCQGGDFTHHNGTGGKSIYSEKFDDENFILKHTDWLDDKHVVSGKVKEGMNIVKAMERFSGKTSKKITIADCGQL
;
A
#
# COMPACT_ATOMS: atom_id res chain seq x y z
N SER A 1 10.68 5.20 3.65
CA SER A 1 11.05 4.12 2.72
C SER A 1 10.46 2.80 3.20
N PHE A 2 10.21 1.87 2.29
CA PHE A 2 9.71 0.53 2.60
C PHE A 2 10.76 -0.52 2.23
N GLU A 3 10.80 -1.61 2.98
CA GLU A 3 11.55 -2.82 2.65
C GLU A 3 10.54 -3.90 2.24
N LEU A 4 10.72 -4.50 1.07
CA LEU A 4 9.83 -5.54 0.53
C LEU A 4 10.41 -6.94 0.75
N PHE A 5 9.57 -7.89 1.11
CA PHE A 5 9.95 -9.29 1.38
C PHE A 5 9.91 -10.14 0.11
N ALA A 6 10.69 -9.74 -0.90
CA ALA A 6 10.72 -10.41 -2.20
C ALA A 6 11.19 -11.87 -2.14
N ASP A 7 11.90 -12.27 -1.08
CA ASP A 7 12.30 -13.67 -0.83
C ASP A 7 11.13 -14.55 -0.34
N LYS A 8 10.07 -13.94 0.22
CA LYS A 8 8.90 -14.62 0.75
C LYS A 8 7.69 -14.53 -0.18
N VAL A 9 7.48 -13.37 -0.78
CA VAL A 9 6.34 -13.06 -1.64
C VAL A 9 6.81 -12.33 -2.90
N PRO A 10 7.59 -12.99 -3.78
CA PRO A 10 8.18 -12.35 -4.96
C PRO A 10 7.16 -11.68 -5.87
N LYS A 11 5.99 -12.30 -6.14
CA LYS A 11 4.97 -11.68 -7.01
C LYS A 11 4.33 -10.46 -6.37
N THR A 12 4.01 -10.55 -5.08
CA THR A 12 3.39 -9.44 -4.36
C THR A 12 4.36 -8.26 -4.22
N ALA A 13 5.64 -8.55 -3.98
CA ALA A 13 6.70 -7.55 -3.92
C ALA A 13 6.97 -6.90 -5.28
N GLU A 14 7.05 -7.69 -6.36
CA GLU A 14 7.22 -7.19 -7.73
C GLU A 14 6.06 -6.27 -8.14
N ASN A 15 4.81 -6.66 -7.83
CA ASN A 15 3.65 -5.81 -8.08
C ASN A 15 3.77 -4.46 -7.36
N PHE A 16 4.12 -4.45 -6.07
CA PHE A 16 4.26 -3.20 -5.31
C PHE A 16 5.40 -2.33 -5.84
N HIS A 17 6.53 -2.95 -6.21
CA HIS A 17 7.68 -2.28 -6.79
C HIS A 17 7.32 -1.61 -8.12
N ALA A 18 6.73 -2.34 -9.07
CA ALA A 18 6.39 -1.82 -10.39
C ALA A 18 5.33 -0.70 -10.33
N LEU A 19 4.37 -0.80 -9.40
CA LEU A 19 3.41 0.29 -9.15
C LEU A 19 4.06 1.51 -8.48
N SER A 20 5.14 1.32 -7.72
CA SER A 20 5.88 2.42 -7.10
C SER A 20 6.77 3.15 -8.11
N THR A 21 7.38 2.43 -9.06
CA THR A 21 8.20 3.03 -10.13
C THR A 21 7.37 3.62 -11.26
N GLY A 22 6.14 3.13 -11.45
CA GLY A 22 5.30 3.53 -12.57
C GLY A 22 5.77 2.98 -13.91
N GLU A 23 6.61 1.93 -13.92
CA GLU A 23 7.17 1.33 -15.14
C GLU A 23 6.10 0.76 -16.10
N LYS A 24 4.89 0.49 -15.59
CA LYS A 24 3.74 0.03 -16.39
C LYS A 24 2.84 1.18 -16.87
N GLU A 25 3.31 2.42 -16.78
CA GLU A 25 2.57 3.66 -17.12
C GLU A 25 1.39 3.97 -16.18
N PHE A 26 1.16 3.14 -15.18
CA PHE A 26 0.24 3.37 -14.06
C PHE A 26 0.94 3.01 -12.74
N GLY A 27 0.48 3.60 -11.64
CA GLY A 27 1.14 3.40 -10.37
C GLY A 27 0.61 4.30 -9.26
N TYR A 28 1.36 4.36 -8.16
CA TYR A 28 0.93 5.05 -6.95
C TYR A 28 1.12 6.57 -6.98
N LYS A 29 1.95 7.10 -7.89
CA LYS A 29 2.16 8.55 -8.02
C LYS A 29 0.84 9.27 -8.33
N GLY A 30 0.51 10.26 -7.52
CA GLY A 30 -0.76 11.00 -7.60
C GLY A 30 -1.96 10.29 -6.96
N SER A 31 -1.83 9.04 -6.52
CA SER A 31 -2.88 8.35 -5.77
C SER A 31 -2.96 8.82 -4.32
N CYS A 32 -4.05 8.50 -3.62
CA CYS A 32 -4.27 8.93 -2.24
C CYS A 32 -4.52 7.79 -1.26
N PHE A 33 -4.28 8.09 0.01
CA PHE A 33 -4.78 7.32 1.14
C PHE A 33 -6.25 7.68 1.35
N HIS A 34 -7.14 6.82 0.85
CA HIS A 34 -8.59 7.07 0.85
C HIS A 34 -9.26 6.65 2.16
N ARG A 35 -8.59 5.87 3.01
CA ARG A 35 -9.11 5.46 4.31
C ARG A 35 -7.99 5.40 5.34
N ILE A 36 -8.13 6.13 6.45
CA ILE A 36 -7.18 6.16 7.55
C ILE A 36 -7.95 5.96 8.85
N ILE A 37 -7.54 4.96 9.62
CA ILE A 37 -8.11 4.64 10.92
C ILE A 37 -6.97 4.74 11.93
N PRO A 38 -6.98 5.73 12.84
CA PRO A 38 -5.93 5.91 13.84
C PRO A 38 -5.73 4.65 14.66
N GLU A 39 -4.49 4.40 15.06
CA GLU A 39 -4.10 3.23 15.87
C GLU A 39 -4.40 1.87 15.19
N PHE A 40 -4.77 1.89 13.91
CA PHE A 40 -5.04 0.67 13.15
C PHE A 40 -4.32 0.63 11.82
N MET A 41 -4.70 1.46 10.84
CA MET A 41 -4.13 1.38 9.48
C MET A 41 -4.32 2.64 8.63
N CYS A 42 -3.46 2.77 7.61
CA CYS A 42 -3.60 3.71 6.49
C CYS A 42 -3.73 2.93 5.18
N GLN A 43 -4.85 3.08 4.47
CA GLN A 43 -5.16 2.38 3.23
C GLN A 43 -5.12 3.33 2.03
N GLY A 44 -4.33 2.95 1.03
CA GLY A 44 -4.18 3.65 -0.25
C GLY A 44 -4.20 2.66 -1.41
N GLY A 45 -3.51 2.98 -2.51
CA GLY A 45 -3.32 2.06 -3.64
C GLY A 45 -4.44 2.06 -4.68
N ASP A 46 -5.56 2.71 -4.42
CA ASP A 46 -6.57 3.00 -5.45
C ASP A 46 -6.17 4.23 -6.26
N PHE A 47 -5.51 3.99 -7.39
CA PHE A 47 -5.08 5.01 -8.34
C PHE A 47 -6.07 5.23 -9.50
N THR A 48 -7.22 4.54 -9.52
CA THR A 48 -8.22 4.70 -10.60
C THR A 48 -9.47 5.45 -10.13
N HIS A 49 -10.03 5.10 -8.97
CA HIS A 49 -11.23 5.72 -8.41
C HIS A 49 -10.97 6.54 -7.14
N HIS A 50 -9.81 6.33 -6.50
CA HIS A 50 -9.39 7.04 -5.29
C HIS A 50 -10.35 6.91 -4.10
N ASN A 51 -11.13 5.84 -4.03
CA ASN A 51 -12.17 5.65 -3.02
C ASN A 51 -12.22 4.22 -2.44
N GLY A 52 -11.36 3.32 -2.92
CA GLY A 52 -11.25 1.93 -2.49
C GLY A 52 -12.00 0.93 -3.38
N THR A 53 -12.68 1.36 -4.44
CA THR A 53 -13.35 0.46 -5.40
C THR A 53 -12.52 0.16 -6.64
N GLY A 54 -11.40 0.87 -6.81
CA GLY A 54 -10.50 0.77 -7.95
C GLY A 54 -9.16 0.11 -7.64
N GLY A 55 -8.19 0.41 -8.49
CA GLY A 55 -6.86 -0.21 -8.49
C GLY A 55 -6.81 -1.48 -9.33
N LYS A 56 -5.60 -1.80 -9.80
CA LYS A 56 -5.28 -3.03 -10.52
C LYS A 56 -3.83 -3.42 -10.23
N SER A 57 -3.50 -4.69 -10.45
CA SER A 57 -2.12 -5.17 -10.38
C SER A 57 -1.42 -5.01 -11.72
N ILE A 58 -0.11 -5.31 -11.75
CA ILE A 58 0.65 -5.42 -13.00
C ILE A 58 0.29 -6.68 -13.83
N TYR A 59 -0.40 -7.65 -13.22
CA TYR A 59 -0.74 -8.92 -13.84
C TYR A 59 -2.15 -8.92 -14.45
N SER A 60 -3.10 -8.28 -13.77
CA SER A 60 -4.54 -8.26 -14.08
C SER A 60 -5.31 -7.35 -13.08
N GLU A 61 -6.64 -7.34 -13.12
CA GLU A 61 -7.46 -6.67 -12.10
C GLU A 61 -7.26 -7.23 -10.69
N LYS A 62 -7.05 -8.55 -10.55
CA LYS A 62 -6.81 -9.26 -9.28
C LYS A 62 -5.87 -10.44 -9.50
N PHE A 63 -5.01 -10.71 -8.52
CA PHE A 63 -4.15 -11.89 -8.48
C PHE A 63 -4.31 -12.62 -7.13
N ASP A 64 -3.98 -13.90 -7.11
CA ASP A 64 -4.18 -14.78 -5.96
C ASP A 64 -3.26 -14.43 -4.79
N ASP A 65 -3.72 -14.73 -3.58
CA ASP A 65 -2.89 -14.62 -2.37
C ASP A 65 -1.68 -15.56 -2.46
N GLU A 66 -0.48 -14.99 -2.42
CA GLU A 66 0.76 -15.75 -2.66
C GLU A 66 1.11 -16.71 -1.52
N ASN A 67 1.01 -16.26 -0.28
CA ASN A 67 1.10 -17.04 0.96
C ASN A 67 0.81 -16.18 2.21
N PHE A 68 0.69 -16.82 3.38
CA PHE A 68 0.43 -16.18 4.67
C PHE A 68 1.48 -16.50 5.75
N ILE A 69 2.73 -16.76 5.34
CA ILE A 69 3.80 -17.13 6.28
C ILE A 69 4.23 -15.98 7.19
N LEU A 70 4.03 -14.75 6.76
CA LEU A 70 4.33 -13.53 7.52
C LEU A 70 3.06 -13.03 8.21
N LYS A 71 3.20 -12.67 9.50
CA LYS A 71 2.10 -12.27 10.38
C LYS A 71 2.20 -10.78 10.72
N HIS A 72 1.08 -10.14 11.05
CA HIS A 72 1.06 -8.73 11.45
C HIS A 72 0.21 -8.48 12.69
N THR A 73 -1.07 -8.86 12.69
CA THR A 73 -2.02 -8.64 13.78
C THR A 73 -3.03 -9.78 13.76
N ASP A 74 -3.25 -10.38 14.91
CA ASP A 74 -3.96 -11.65 15.10
C ASP A 74 -5.27 -11.80 14.29
N TRP A 75 -6.00 -10.71 14.03
CA TRP A 75 -7.30 -10.76 13.34
C TRP A 75 -7.27 -10.64 11.80
N LEU A 76 -6.17 -10.16 11.18
CA LEU A 76 -6.00 -10.21 9.71
C LEU A 76 -4.92 -11.18 9.23
N ASP A 77 -4.22 -11.86 10.15
CA ASP A 77 -3.39 -13.00 9.82
C ASP A 77 -4.19 -14.05 9.03
N ASP A 78 -3.55 -14.68 8.04
CA ASP A 78 -4.16 -15.64 7.10
C ASP A 78 -5.28 -15.08 6.22
N LYS A 79 -5.47 -13.75 6.21
CA LYS A 79 -6.43 -13.05 5.35
C LYS A 79 -5.79 -11.99 4.46
N HIS A 80 -4.61 -11.49 4.83
CA HIS A 80 -3.87 -10.49 4.06
C HIS A 80 -2.41 -10.92 3.92
N VAL A 81 -1.91 -10.89 2.69
CA VAL A 81 -0.50 -11.16 2.38
C VAL A 81 0.35 -9.98 2.87
N VAL A 82 1.32 -10.26 3.75
CA VAL A 82 2.30 -9.27 4.20
C VAL A 82 3.48 -9.24 3.23
N SER A 83 3.69 -8.10 2.56
CA SER A 83 4.71 -7.95 1.51
C SER A 83 5.91 -7.09 1.87
N GLY A 84 5.90 -6.44 3.04
CA GLY A 84 7.00 -5.59 3.45
C GLY A 84 6.76 -4.91 4.79
N LYS A 85 7.68 -4.00 5.15
CA LYS A 85 7.59 -3.15 6.33
C LYS A 85 8.09 -1.74 6.05
N VAL A 86 7.66 -0.77 6.87
CA VAL A 86 8.25 0.58 6.87
C VAL A 86 9.69 0.48 7.38
N LYS A 87 10.66 0.85 6.54
CA LYS A 87 12.07 0.92 6.93
C LYS A 87 12.39 2.27 7.57
N GLU A 88 11.89 3.36 6.97
CA GLU A 88 12.06 4.74 7.46
C GLU A 88 10.78 5.55 7.24
N GLY A 89 10.57 6.60 8.04
CA GLY A 89 9.42 7.50 7.88
C GLY A 89 8.18 7.08 8.66
N MET A 90 8.32 6.24 9.69
CA MET A 90 7.20 5.86 10.57
C MET A 90 6.55 7.08 11.25
N ASN A 91 7.33 8.13 11.54
CA ASN A 91 6.82 9.41 12.02
C ASN A 91 5.85 10.08 11.03
N ILE A 92 6.05 9.91 9.72
CA ILE A 92 5.15 10.41 8.68
C ILE A 92 3.85 9.61 8.68
N VAL A 93 3.93 8.28 8.76
CA VAL A 93 2.75 7.41 8.84
C VAL A 93 1.90 7.77 10.07
N LYS A 94 2.53 7.94 11.24
CA LYS A 94 1.83 8.39 12.46
C LYS A 94 1.23 9.79 12.34
N ALA A 95 1.88 10.70 11.60
CA ALA A 95 1.34 12.02 11.36
C ALA A 95 0.11 11.98 10.44
N MET A 96 0.05 11.05 9.48
CA MET A 96 -1.10 10.84 8.60
C MET A 96 -2.36 10.44 9.37
N GLU A 97 -2.23 9.68 10.47
CA GLU A 97 -3.36 9.27 11.32
C GLU A 97 -4.17 10.45 11.88
N ARG A 98 -3.51 11.60 12.07
CA ARG A 98 -4.15 12.84 12.55
C ARG A 98 -5.13 13.45 11.55
N PHE A 99 -5.10 12.99 10.29
CA PHE A 99 -5.98 13.45 9.22
C PHE A 99 -7.13 12.47 8.95
N SER A 100 -7.37 11.51 9.84
CA SER A 100 -8.55 10.64 9.81
C SER A 100 -9.85 11.42 10.10
N GLY A 101 -10.97 10.96 9.52
CA GLY A 101 -12.31 11.54 9.75
C GLY A 101 -12.75 12.59 8.73
N LYS A 102 -13.68 13.49 9.14
CA LYS A 102 -14.37 14.47 8.27
C LYS A 102 -13.51 15.66 7.81
N THR A 103 -12.25 15.78 8.24
CA THR A 103 -11.38 16.88 7.83
C THR A 103 -10.81 16.62 6.44
N SER A 104 -11.25 17.45 5.50
CA SER A 104 -11.25 17.36 4.03
C SER A 104 -9.90 17.35 3.29
N LYS A 105 -8.78 17.00 3.94
CA LYS A 105 -7.46 17.03 3.29
C LYS A 105 -7.09 15.67 2.74
N LYS A 106 -7.09 15.57 1.41
CA LYS A 106 -6.63 14.39 0.66
C LYS A 106 -5.11 14.21 0.88
N ILE A 107 -4.71 13.09 1.48
CA ILE A 107 -3.28 12.72 1.59
C ILE A 107 -2.89 12.00 0.31
N THR A 108 -2.03 12.63 -0.48
CA THR A 108 -1.63 12.16 -1.81
C THR A 108 -0.15 11.78 -1.82
N ILE A 109 0.18 10.72 -2.55
CA ILE A 109 1.57 10.35 -2.87
C ILE A 109 2.05 11.29 -3.97
N ALA A 110 2.77 12.34 -3.58
CA ALA A 110 3.27 13.34 -4.54
C ALA A 110 4.32 12.75 -5.49
N ASP A 111 5.16 11.86 -4.98
CA ASP A 111 6.17 11.13 -5.74
C ASP A 111 6.47 9.78 -5.09
N CYS A 112 6.90 8.82 -5.90
CA CYS A 112 7.30 7.49 -5.44
C CYS A 112 8.23 6.83 -6.47
N GLY A 113 9.00 5.85 -6.02
CA GLY A 113 9.95 5.13 -6.85
C GLY A 113 10.72 4.09 -6.05
N GLN A 114 11.80 3.60 -6.64
CA GLN A 114 12.75 2.71 -6.00
C GLN A 114 13.97 3.52 -5.52
N LEU A 115 14.51 3.13 -4.35
CA LEU A 115 15.76 3.64 -3.79
C LEU A 115 16.97 2.83 -4.26
#